data_AF-A0AAD8VK34-F1
#
_entry.id   AF-A0AAD8VK34-F1
#
_cell.length_a   1.000
_cell.length_b   1.000
_cell.length_c   1.000
_cell.angle_alpha   90.00
_cell.angle_beta   90.00
_cell.angle_gamma   90.00
#
_symmetry.space_group_name_H-M   'P 1'
#
loop_
_entity.id
_entity.type
_entity.pdbx_description
1 polymer ?
#
loop_
_entity_poly.entity_id
_entity_poly.type
_entity_poly.pdbx_seq_one_letter_code
_entity_poly.pdbx_strand_id
1 'polypeptide(L)'
;MGEPRHCKLWLLVLALAPWFQASTGATTFTISNYCAYTIWPGTLSTTGFELAPGQTVRLAASAGWSGWMWARTGCVFDAAGAGICHTGDCGGRMECRSAGATPPATLFEVTLGKAGGEDFYDVSLVDGYNLLIRL
;
A
#
# COMPACT_ATOMS: atom_id res chain seq x y z
N MET A 1 -73.22 -18.10 22.53
CA MET A 1 -72.10 -17.88 23.47
C MET A 1 -70.85 -17.84 22.63
N GLY A 2 -70.28 -16.64 22.44
CA GLY A 2 -69.11 -16.42 21.57
C GLY A 2 -67.84 -16.31 22.40
N GLU A 3 -66.79 -17.00 21.97
CA GLU A 3 -65.48 -17.07 22.62
C GLU A 3 -64.71 -15.73 22.53
N PRO A 4 -63.92 -15.34 23.55
CA PRO A 4 -63.16 -14.11 23.52
C PRO A 4 -61.90 -14.29 22.65
N ARG A 5 -61.76 -13.42 21.65
CA ARG A 5 -60.54 -13.34 20.83
C ARG A 5 -59.46 -12.65 21.65
N HIS A 6 -58.46 -13.42 22.07
CA HIS A 6 -57.27 -12.90 22.73
C HIS A 6 -56.54 -11.94 21.78
N CYS A 7 -56.49 -10.66 22.14
CA CYS A 7 -55.66 -9.66 21.48
C CYS A 7 -54.20 -9.96 21.85
N LYS A 8 -53.50 -10.79 21.05
CA LYS A 8 -52.06 -11.02 21.21
C LYS A 8 -51.31 -9.79 20.69
N LEU A 9 -50.85 -8.97 21.62
CA LEU A 9 -49.87 -7.92 21.37
C LEU A 9 -48.54 -8.58 20.97
N TRP A 10 -48.24 -8.60 19.67
CA TRP A 10 -46.93 -9.01 19.17
C TRP A 10 -45.93 -7.87 19.44
N LEU A 11 -45.24 -7.95 20.57
CA LEU A 11 -44.04 -7.13 20.81
C LEU A 11 -42.94 -7.60 19.86
N LEU A 12 -42.87 -6.98 18.68
CA LEU A 12 -41.69 -7.03 17.82
C LEU A 12 -40.56 -6.31 18.57
N VAL A 13 -39.76 -7.06 19.31
CA VAL A 13 -38.47 -6.59 19.82
C VAL A 13 -37.58 -6.36 18.60
N LEU A 14 -37.52 -5.11 18.13
CA LEU A 14 -36.49 -4.64 17.23
C LEU A 14 -35.16 -4.76 17.98
N ALA A 15 -34.49 -5.90 17.83
CA ALA A 15 -33.13 -6.08 18.27
C ALA A 15 -32.28 -5.05 17.50
N LEU A 16 -31.90 -3.97 18.19
CA LEU A 16 -30.86 -3.05 17.74
C LEU A 16 -29.55 -3.85 17.71
N ALA A 17 -29.30 -4.54 16.60
CA ALA A 17 -27.99 -5.11 16.34
C ALA A 17 -27.01 -3.93 16.35
N PRO A 18 -26.02 -3.88 17.25
CA PRO A 18 -24.98 -2.88 17.16
C PRO A 18 -24.27 -3.13 15.84
N TRP A 19 -24.37 -2.15 14.94
CA TRP A 19 -23.60 -2.12 13.71
C TRP A 19 -22.15 -1.97 14.16
N PHE A 20 -21.47 -3.09 14.40
CA PHE A 20 -20.02 -3.10 14.48
C PHE A 20 -19.53 -2.72 13.09
N GLN A 21 -19.40 -1.42 12.85
CA GLN A 21 -18.63 -0.91 11.73
C GLN A 21 -17.19 -1.28 12.04
N ALA A 22 -16.75 -2.43 11.52
CA ALA A 22 -15.33 -2.72 11.42
C ALA A 22 -14.72 -1.60 10.59
N SER A 23 -14.08 -0.64 11.25
CA SER A 23 -13.29 0.38 10.57
C SER A 23 -12.18 -0.36 9.83
N THR A 24 -12.34 -0.56 8.52
CA THR A 24 -11.24 -0.99 7.66
C THR A 24 -10.28 0.19 7.58
N GLY A 25 -9.37 0.30 8.55
CA GLY A 25 -8.35 1.34 8.60
C GLY A 25 -7.45 1.23 7.39
N ALA A 26 -7.74 2.02 6.36
CA ALA A 26 -6.90 2.13 5.19
C ALA A 26 -5.82 3.19 5.47
N THR A 27 -4.55 2.79 5.45
CA THR A 27 -3.43 3.72 5.56
C THR A 27 -3.12 4.29 4.19
N THR A 28 -2.84 5.59 4.09
CA THR A 28 -2.42 6.22 2.84
C THR A 28 -0.95 6.61 2.92
N PHE A 29 -0.15 6.06 2.01
CA PHE A 29 1.24 6.48 1.80
C PHE A 29 1.29 7.64 0.81
N THR A 30 2.00 8.71 1.17
CA THR A 30 2.23 9.84 0.28
C THR A 30 3.69 9.83 -0.15
N ILE A 31 3.94 9.61 -1.44
CA ILE A 31 5.27 9.48 -2.01
C ILE A 31 5.55 10.73 -2.83
N SER A 32 6.58 11.48 -2.46
CA SER A 32 6.98 12.72 -3.13
C SER A 32 8.40 12.60 -3.66
N ASN A 33 8.60 12.98 -4.92
CA ASN A 33 9.92 13.05 -5.51
C ASN A 33 10.52 14.45 -5.32
N TYR A 34 11.47 14.57 -4.39
CA TYR A 34 12.25 15.80 -4.18
C TYR A 34 13.61 15.79 -4.91
N CYS A 35 13.91 14.76 -5.70
CA CYS A 35 15.10 14.71 -6.54
C CYS A 35 14.94 15.63 -7.76
N ALA A 36 16.07 16.07 -8.31
CA ALA A 36 16.10 16.86 -9.54
C ALA A 36 15.87 16.02 -10.82
N TYR A 37 15.64 14.72 -10.68
CA TYR A 37 15.44 13.76 -11.77
C TYR A 37 14.25 12.84 -11.48
N THR A 38 13.70 12.25 -12.54
CA THR A 38 12.61 11.29 -12.46
C THR A 38 13.05 10.02 -11.72
N ILE A 39 12.19 9.54 -10.84
CA ILE A 39 12.34 8.24 -10.18
C ILE A 39 11.16 7.35 -10.57
N TRP A 40 11.34 6.04 -10.44
CA TRP A 40 10.26 5.09 -10.70
C TRP A 40 10.02 4.24 -9.45
N PRO A 41 9.15 4.68 -8.52
CA PRO A 41 8.86 3.90 -7.33
C PRO A 41 8.32 2.51 -7.68
N GLY A 42 8.69 1.51 -6.89
CA GLY A 42 8.19 0.15 -6.94
C GLY A 42 7.58 -0.25 -5.60
N THR A 43 6.53 -1.06 -5.63
CA THR A 43 5.91 -1.63 -4.44
C THR A 43 5.68 -3.14 -4.63
N LEU A 44 5.74 -3.90 -3.53
CA LEU A 44 5.43 -5.34 -3.55
C LEU A 44 3.99 -5.64 -3.97
N SER A 45 3.05 -4.70 -3.76
CA SER A 45 1.62 -4.95 -3.90
C SER A 45 1.12 -5.08 -5.33
N THR A 46 1.82 -4.53 -6.34
CA THR A 46 1.64 -4.79 -7.79
C THR A 46 2.27 -3.71 -8.66
N THR A 47 2.45 -2.50 -8.15
CA THR A 47 2.66 -1.32 -8.98
C THR A 47 4.10 -0.86 -9.03
N GLY A 48 4.49 -0.37 -10.20
CA GLY A 48 5.54 0.63 -10.33
C GLY A 48 5.02 1.75 -11.20
N PHE A 49 5.44 2.98 -10.94
CA PHE A 49 4.97 4.16 -11.67
C PHE A 49 6.11 5.15 -11.85
N GLU A 50 5.99 6.02 -12.84
CA GLU A 50 6.92 7.13 -13.03
C GLU A 50 6.54 8.29 -12.12
N LEU A 51 7.53 8.92 -11.50
CA LEU A 51 7.34 10.08 -10.64
C LEU A 51 8.36 11.16 -10.98
N ALA A 52 7.93 12.18 -11.72
CA ALA A 52 8.80 13.28 -12.14
C ALA A 52 9.20 14.18 -10.96
N PRO A 53 10.25 15.01 -11.10
CA PRO A 53 10.66 15.96 -10.06
C PRO A 53 9.51 16.83 -9.56
N GLY A 54 9.37 16.93 -8.23
CA GLY A 54 8.33 17.72 -7.58
C GLY A 54 6.93 17.09 -7.59
N GLN A 55 6.74 15.91 -8.19
CA GLN A 55 5.45 15.22 -8.17
C GLN A 55 5.24 14.42 -6.89
N THR A 56 3.95 14.26 -6.56
CA THR A 56 3.47 13.49 -5.42
C THR A 56 2.38 12.53 -5.85
N VAL A 57 2.45 11.29 -5.37
CA VAL A 57 1.43 10.25 -5.56
C VAL A 57 0.97 9.73 -4.21
N ARG A 58 -0.30 9.35 -4.11
CA ARG A 58 -0.90 8.76 -2.91
C ARG A 58 -1.27 7.31 -3.20
N LEU A 59 -0.79 6.39 -2.38
CA LEU A 59 -1.09 4.97 -2.47
C LEU A 59 -1.89 4.55 -1.23
N ALA A 60 -3.05 3.93 -1.45
CA ALA A 60 -3.81 3.33 -0.38
C ALA A 60 -3.28 1.93 -0.08
N ALA A 61 -3.11 1.62 1.21
CA ALA A 61 -2.79 0.30 1.72
C ALA A 61 -3.94 -0.20 2.57
N SER A 62 -4.30 -1.47 2.37
CA SER A 62 -5.31 -2.14 3.18
C SER A 62 -4.83 -2.31 4.62
N ALA A 63 -5.77 -2.38 5.56
CA ALA A 63 -5.48 -2.80 6.93
C ALA A 63 -4.70 -4.12 6.93
N GLY A 64 -3.68 -4.26 7.78
CA GLY A 64 -2.85 -5.46 7.83
C GLY A 64 -1.80 -5.57 6.73
N TRP A 65 -1.68 -4.58 5.83
CA TRP A 65 -0.69 -4.62 4.76
C TRP A 65 0.74 -4.61 5.31
N SER A 66 1.60 -5.37 4.65
CA SER A 66 3.01 -5.49 4.99
C SER A 66 3.80 -5.73 3.71
N GLY A 67 4.92 -5.02 3.58
CA GLY A 67 5.76 -5.09 2.40
C GLY A 67 6.77 -3.95 2.39
N TRP A 68 7.39 -3.76 1.23
CA TRP A 68 8.40 -2.73 1.03
C TRP A 68 8.10 -1.88 -0.20
N MET A 69 8.65 -0.67 -0.17
CA MET A 69 8.65 0.29 -1.26
C MET A 69 10.09 0.76 -1.50
N TRP A 70 10.42 1.11 -2.73
CA TRP A 70 11.74 1.63 -3.08
C TRP A 70 11.63 2.54 -4.30
N ALA A 71 12.70 3.28 -4.59
CA ALA A 71 12.80 4.11 -5.78
C ALA A 71 13.82 3.53 -6.76
N ARG A 72 13.45 3.42 -8.03
CA ARG A 72 14.35 3.07 -9.13
C ARG A 72 14.88 4.33 -9.79
N THR A 73 16.09 4.25 -10.35
CA THR A 73 16.73 5.39 -11.02
C THR A 73 17.24 5.00 -12.41
N GLY A 74 17.26 5.98 -13.30
CA GLY A 74 17.78 5.83 -14.66
C GLY A 74 17.08 4.73 -15.45
N CYS A 75 15.74 4.71 -15.40
CA CYS A 75 14.96 3.72 -16.12
C CYS A 75 14.66 4.16 -17.55
N VAL A 76 14.62 3.18 -18.45
CA VAL A 76 14.13 3.35 -19.82
C VAL A 76 13.15 2.23 -20.10
N PHE A 77 11.91 2.58 -20.44
CA PHE A 77 10.85 1.64 -20.79
C PHE A 77 10.32 1.91 -22.19
N ASP A 78 9.93 0.85 -22.88
CA ASP A 78 9.18 0.94 -24.13
C ASP A 78 7.68 1.19 -23.88
N ALA A 79 6.90 1.31 -24.96
CA ALA A 79 5.46 1.55 -24.88
C ALA A 79 4.67 0.39 -24.24
N ALA A 80 5.25 -0.82 -24.17
CA ALA A 80 4.66 -1.97 -23.48
C ALA A 80 5.07 -2.02 -21.99
N GLY A 81 5.90 -1.09 -21.53
CA GLY A 81 6.41 -1.03 -20.18
C GLY A 81 7.55 -2.03 -19.92
N ALA A 82 8.14 -2.65 -20.94
CA ALA A 82 9.35 -3.46 -20.80
C ALA A 82 10.58 -2.56 -20.91
N GLY A 83 11.64 -2.86 -20.16
CA GLY A 83 12.79 -1.96 -20.08
C GLY A 83 13.82 -2.38 -19.06
N ILE A 84 14.59 -1.41 -18.55
CA ILE A 84 15.59 -1.63 -17.52
C ILE A 84 15.81 -0.36 -16.71
N CYS A 85 16.13 -0.52 -15.43
CA CYS A 85 16.62 0.55 -14.55
C CYS A 85 18.08 0.32 -14.16
N HIS A 86 18.84 1.40 -13.96
CA HIS A 86 20.23 1.32 -13.49
C HIS A 86 20.34 0.81 -12.04
N THR A 87 19.41 1.18 -11.17
CA THR A 87 19.37 0.70 -9.77
C THR A 87 17.95 0.31 -9.37
N GLY A 88 17.82 -0.72 -8.54
CA GLY A 88 16.54 -1.16 -7.98
C GLY A 88 15.58 -1.79 -8.98
N ASP A 89 16.07 -2.21 -10.16
CA ASP A 89 15.22 -2.83 -11.19
C ASP A 89 14.44 -4.04 -10.65
N CYS A 90 13.23 -4.28 -11.17
CA CYS A 90 12.33 -5.32 -10.70
C CYS A 90 11.96 -6.34 -11.79
N GLY A 91 12.95 -6.70 -12.62
CA GLY A 91 12.80 -7.70 -13.67
C GLY A 91 12.39 -7.10 -15.02
N GLY A 92 12.98 -5.94 -15.34
CA GLY A 92 12.94 -5.31 -16.65
C GLY A 92 11.57 -4.80 -17.08
N ARG A 93 10.80 -4.25 -16.13
CA ARG A 93 9.41 -3.84 -16.35
C ARG A 93 9.00 -2.63 -15.52
N MET A 94 8.06 -1.85 -16.03
CA MET A 94 7.51 -0.67 -15.37
C MET A 94 6.76 -1.07 -14.09
N GLU A 95 5.83 -2.03 -14.18
CA GLU A 95 5.09 -2.55 -13.04
C GLU A 95 5.78 -3.78 -12.42
N CYS A 96 6.16 -3.70 -11.15
CA CYS A 96 6.99 -4.75 -10.53
C CYS A 96 6.26 -6.07 -10.27
N ARG A 97 4.93 -6.12 -10.23
CA ARG A 97 4.13 -7.37 -10.07
C ARG A 97 4.67 -8.28 -8.95
N SER A 98 4.94 -7.70 -7.78
CA SER A 98 5.49 -8.40 -6.61
C SER A 98 6.93 -8.92 -6.74
N ALA A 99 7.65 -8.57 -7.81
CA ALA A 99 9.10 -8.70 -7.84
C ALA A 99 9.73 -7.67 -6.89
N GLY A 100 10.75 -8.11 -6.14
CA GLY A 100 11.56 -7.23 -5.31
C GLY A 100 12.52 -6.37 -6.14
N ALA A 101 13.16 -5.42 -5.47
CA ALA A 101 14.24 -4.65 -6.06
C ALA A 101 15.47 -5.53 -6.27
N THR A 102 16.15 -5.39 -7.40
CA THR A 102 17.49 -5.94 -7.59
C THR A 102 18.49 -5.03 -6.86
N PRO A 103 19.27 -5.55 -5.89
CA PRO A 103 20.26 -4.75 -5.16
C PRO A 103 21.30 -4.10 -6.11
N PRO A 104 21.81 -2.89 -5.79
CA PRO A 104 21.55 -2.14 -4.57
C PRO A 104 20.24 -1.34 -4.62
N ALA A 105 19.49 -1.34 -3.51
CA ALA A 105 18.28 -0.54 -3.33
C ALA A 105 18.03 -0.19 -1.86
N THR A 106 17.78 1.09 -1.59
CA THR A 106 17.25 1.55 -0.30
C THR A 106 15.77 1.21 -0.22
N LEU A 107 15.38 0.45 0.82
CA LEU A 107 14.01 0.00 1.02
C LEU A 107 13.34 0.81 2.13
N PHE A 108 12.08 1.14 1.94
CA PHE A 108 11.16 1.49 3.02
C PHE A 108 10.32 0.26 3.34
N GLU A 109 10.52 -0.33 4.50
CA GLU A 109 9.82 -1.53 4.96
C GLU A 109 8.71 -1.11 5.92
N VAL A 110 7.54 -1.75 5.81
CA VAL A 110 6.39 -1.41 6.65
C VAL A 110 5.48 -2.61 6.90
N THR A 111 4.93 -2.65 8.10
CA THR A 111 3.94 -3.63 8.55
C THR A 111 2.88 -2.91 9.36
N LEU A 112 1.65 -2.90 8.86
CA LEU A 112 0.53 -2.18 9.45
C LEU A 112 -0.33 -3.09 10.33
N GLY A 113 -0.57 -2.70 11.58
CA GLY A 113 -1.58 -3.26 12.47
C GLY A 113 -1.50 -4.76 12.79
N LYS A 114 -0.39 -5.44 12.50
CA LYS A 114 -0.27 -6.91 12.70
C LYS A 114 0.06 -7.29 14.15
N ALA A 115 1.07 -6.67 14.76
CA ALA A 115 1.51 -7.02 16.11
C ALA A 115 0.71 -6.23 17.15
N GLY A 116 -0.49 -6.72 17.48
CA GLY A 116 -1.35 -6.09 18.50
C GLY A 116 -1.98 -4.77 18.06
N GLY A 117 -1.99 -4.46 16.77
CA GLY A 117 -2.52 -3.22 16.22
C GLY A 117 -1.50 -2.10 16.04
N GLU A 118 -0.23 -2.34 16.37
CA GLU A 118 0.86 -1.39 16.14
C GLU A 118 1.38 -1.46 14.69
N ASP A 119 1.81 -0.31 14.20
CA ASP A 119 2.49 -0.15 12.90
C ASP A 119 4.00 -0.12 13.11
N PHE A 120 4.74 -0.89 12.31
CA PHE A 120 6.19 -0.93 12.29
C PHE A 120 6.69 -0.50 10.92
N TYR A 121 7.69 0.36 10.87
CA TYR A 121 8.30 0.79 9.63
C TYR A 121 9.75 1.23 9.85
N ASP A 122 10.57 1.09 8.81
CA ASP A 122 11.97 1.48 8.84
C ASP A 122 12.50 1.76 7.42
N VAL A 123 13.67 2.42 7.38
CA VAL A 123 14.47 2.54 6.17
C VAL A 123 15.63 1.56 6.28
N SER A 124 15.68 0.63 5.35
CA SER A 124 16.62 -0.49 5.35
C SER A 124 17.65 -0.35 4.25
N LEU A 125 18.90 -0.64 4.61
CA LEU A 125 20.06 -0.69 3.71
C LEU A 125 20.63 -2.10 3.63
N VAL A 126 19.89 -3.12 4.08
CA VAL A 126 20.30 -4.53 3.98
C VAL A 126 20.58 -4.89 2.52
N ASP A 127 19.72 -4.40 1.60
CA ASP A 127 19.86 -4.57 0.16
C ASP A 127 20.68 -3.45 -0.51
N GLY A 128 21.47 -2.70 0.28
CA GLY A 128 22.35 -1.64 -0.21
C GLY A 128 21.71 -0.27 -0.29
N TYR A 129 22.42 0.67 -0.92
CA TYR A 129 22.02 2.07 -1.02
C TYR A 129 22.00 2.51 -2.49
N ASN A 130 20.93 3.19 -2.89
CA ASN A 130 20.85 3.85 -4.20
C ASN A 130 20.30 5.29 -4.11
N LEU A 131 19.33 5.55 -3.24
CA LEU A 131 18.65 6.82 -3.13
C LEU A 131 18.18 7.07 -1.69
N LEU A 132 18.37 8.29 -1.20
CA LEU A 132 17.94 8.68 0.14
C LEU A 132 16.41 8.68 0.24
N ILE A 133 15.86 7.86 1.12
CA ILE A 133 14.45 7.93 1.54
C ILE A 133 14.36 8.72 2.84
N ARG A 134 13.39 9.63 2.91
CA ARG A 134 13.01 10.36 4.12
C ARG A 134 11.56 10.06 4.46
N LEU A 135 11.32 9.73 5.72
CA LEU A 135 9.99 9.51 6.30
C LEU A 135 9.39 10.82 6.81
#